data_AF-A0A529KBN8-F1
#
_entry.id   AF-A0A529KBN8-F1
#
_cell.length_a   1.000
_cell.length_b   1.000
_cell.length_c   1.000
_cell.angle_alpha   90.00
_cell.angle_beta   90.00
_cell.angle_gamma   90.00
#
_symmetry.space_group_name_H-M   'P 1'
#
loop_
_entity.id
_entity.type
_entity.pdbx_description
1 polymer ?
#
loop_
_entity_poly.entity_id
_entity_poly.type
_entity_poly.pdbx_seq_one_letter_code
_entity_poly.pdbx_strand_id
1 'polypeptide(L)'
;GWLMANAARALVPAAMLTGASVVATYANARLAVHELDPTQRIIAETAAQPSTARAKGCVLDYETITPKPCVFGAQNAEHSIALFGDSHADHWSTPLIEAAKKNDYKVVTWLKSACRASRLTFWSSKLKRDYTECDQWREQSIKEIIALRPSLVVISEISLTSSHKLSPDVKVPDSQVQDWQAGLRATLEAFTQAGLEVA
;
A
#
# COMPACT_ATOMS: atom_id res chain seq x y z
N GLY A 1 -31.14 -50.92 -4.74
CA GLY A 1 -30.02 -50.11 -4.22
C GLY A 1 -30.49 -49.37 -2.99
N TRP A 2 -29.97 -49.74 -1.81
CA TRP A 2 -30.40 -49.23 -0.49
C TRP A 2 -30.10 -47.73 -0.27
N LEU A 3 -29.33 -47.10 -1.17
CA LEU A 3 -28.85 -45.72 -1.07
C LEU A 3 -29.91 -44.65 -1.43
N MET A 4 -31.05 -45.01 -2.02
CA MET A 4 -32.06 -44.03 -2.45
C MET A 4 -33.34 -44.02 -1.59
N ALA A 5 -33.33 -44.70 -0.45
CA ALA A 5 -34.56 -44.92 0.30
C ALA A 5 -35.00 -43.80 1.25
N ASN A 6 -34.22 -42.72 1.49
CA ASN A 6 -34.71 -41.52 2.20
C ASN A 6 -33.66 -40.39 2.18
N ALA A 7 -33.85 -39.36 1.35
CA ALA A 7 -33.01 -38.15 1.34
C ALA A 7 -32.86 -37.52 2.75
N ALA A 8 -33.90 -37.65 3.60
CA ALA A 8 -33.87 -37.20 5.00
C ALA A 8 -32.84 -37.94 5.88
N ARG A 9 -32.51 -39.21 5.58
CA ARG A 9 -31.52 -39.98 6.34
C ARG A 9 -30.08 -39.61 5.98
N ALA A 10 -29.86 -39.02 4.80
CA ALA A 10 -28.55 -38.49 4.39
C ALA A 10 -28.24 -37.12 5.03
N LEU A 11 -29.25 -36.39 5.51
CA LEU A 11 -29.06 -35.08 6.18
C LEU A 11 -28.27 -35.20 7.47
N VAL A 12 -28.46 -36.28 8.23
CA VAL A 12 -27.77 -36.51 9.50
C VAL A 12 -26.25 -36.70 9.33
N PRO A 13 -25.76 -37.67 8.52
CA PRO A 13 -24.33 -37.81 8.28
C PRO A 13 -23.73 -36.61 7.54
N ALA A 14 -24.50 -35.94 6.66
CA ALA A 14 -24.05 -34.71 6.02
C ALA A 14 -23.85 -33.57 7.03
N ALA A 15 -24.81 -33.34 7.93
CA ALA A 15 -24.71 -32.32 8.97
C ALA A 15 -23.59 -32.65 9.97
N MET A 16 -23.39 -33.92 10.32
CA MET A 16 -22.27 -34.35 11.15
C MET A 16 -20.93 -34.10 10.46
N LEU A 17 -20.80 -34.42 9.17
CA LEU A 17 -19.58 -34.18 8.40
C LEU A 17 -19.28 -32.67 8.32
N THR A 18 -20.29 -31.85 7.97
CA THR A 18 -20.14 -30.39 7.94
C THR A 18 -19.77 -29.83 9.31
N GLY A 19 -20.42 -30.28 10.38
CA GLY A 19 -20.10 -29.86 11.75
C GLY A 19 -18.67 -30.23 12.15
N ALA A 20 -18.23 -31.45 11.87
CA ALA A 20 -16.87 -31.91 12.13
C ALA A 20 -15.84 -31.10 11.32
N SER A 21 -16.11 -30.81 10.04
CA SER A 21 -15.26 -29.96 9.21
C SER A 21 -15.15 -28.54 9.78
N VAL A 22 -16.26 -27.91 10.18
CA VAL A 22 -16.24 -26.57 10.79
C VAL A 22 -15.42 -26.56 12.08
N VAL A 23 -15.61 -27.56 12.95
CA VAL A 23 -14.84 -27.69 14.21
C VAL A 23 -13.35 -27.87 13.92
N ALA A 24 -13.00 -28.76 12.98
CA ALA A 24 -11.60 -28.99 12.61
C ALA A 24 -10.95 -27.74 12.01
N THR A 25 -11.65 -27.02 11.12
CA THR A 25 -11.17 -25.75 10.55
C THR A 25 -10.98 -24.69 11.64
N TYR A 26 -11.94 -24.55 12.55
CA TYR A 26 -11.83 -23.59 13.65
C TYR A 26 -10.67 -23.93 14.59
N ALA A 27 -10.51 -25.21 14.96
CA ALA A 27 -9.41 -25.67 15.79
C ALA A 27 -8.05 -25.41 15.13
N ASN A 28 -7.91 -25.73 13.85
CA ASN A 28 -6.70 -25.44 13.08
C ASN A 28 -6.38 -23.94 13.01
N ALA A 29 -7.39 -23.09 12.78
CA ALA A 29 -7.19 -21.64 12.77
C ALA A 29 -6.75 -21.12 14.15
N ARG A 30 -7.34 -21.63 15.25
CA ARG A 30 -6.95 -21.28 16.62
C ARG A 30 -5.53 -21.72 16.95
N LEU A 31 -5.15 -22.95 16.59
CA LEU A 31 -3.80 -23.47 16.75
C LEU A 31 -2.78 -22.63 15.97
N ALA A 32 -3.08 -22.31 14.70
CA ALA A 32 -2.20 -21.49 13.87
C ALA A 32 -1.91 -20.10 14.47
N VAL A 33 -2.88 -19.49 15.14
CA VAL A 33 -2.69 -18.18 15.81
C VAL A 33 -2.03 -18.35 17.19
N HIS A 34 -2.25 -19.47 17.88
CA HIS A 34 -1.61 -19.75 19.17
C HIS A 34 -0.10 -19.96 19.05
N GLU A 35 0.33 -20.65 17.98
CA GLU A 35 1.73 -20.94 17.68
C GLU A 35 2.54 -19.71 17.20
N LEU A 36 1.91 -18.53 17.06
CA LEU A 36 2.65 -17.32 16.75
C LEU A 36 3.57 -16.95 17.91
N ASP A 37 4.85 -16.76 17.61
CA ASP A 37 5.79 -16.17 18.56
C ASP A 37 5.43 -14.69 18.86
N PRO A 38 5.98 -14.08 19.92
CA PRO A 38 5.66 -12.70 20.28
C PRO A 38 5.88 -11.68 19.15
N THR A 39 6.90 -11.87 18.32
CA THR A 39 7.19 -10.97 17.19
C THR A 39 6.15 -11.14 16.09
N GLN A 40 5.81 -12.39 15.76
CA GLN A 40 4.78 -12.71 14.77
C GLN A 40 3.41 -12.17 15.17
N ARG A 41 3.07 -12.20 16.46
CA ARG A 41 1.82 -11.60 16.97
C ARG A 41 1.77 -10.10 16.74
N ILE A 42 2.85 -9.38 17.08
CA ILE A 42 2.93 -7.92 16.85
C ILE A 42 2.76 -7.59 15.36
N ILE A 43 3.41 -8.36 14.49
CA ILE A 43 3.29 -8.19 13.02
C ILE A 43 1.86 -8.44 12.59
N ALA A 44 1.22 -9.52 13.03
CA ALA A 44 -0.15 -9.86 12.67
C ALA A 44 -1.16 -8.82 13.15
N GLU A 45 -1.02 -8.35 14.40
CA GLU A 45 -1.87 -7.32 14.99
C GLU A 45 -1.72 -5.99 14.25
N THR A 46 -0.49 -5.59 13.91
CA THR A 46 -0.22 -4.35 13.17
C THR A 46 -0.74 -4.44 11.74
N ALA A 47 -0.55 -5.58 11.06
CA ALA A 47 -1.02 -5.80 9.69
C ALA A 47 -2.55 -5.83 9.57
N ALA A 48 -3.26 -6.17 10.65
CA ALA A 48 -4.73 -6.16 10.69
C ALA A 48 -5.32 -4.73 10.77
N GLN A 49 -4.50 -3.72 11.04
CA GLN A 49 -4.94 -2.34 11.16
C GLN A 49 -4.63 -1.54 9.89
N PRO A 50 -5.54 -0.64 9.46
CA PRO A 50 -5.20 0.31 8.42
C PRO A 50 -4.09 1.24 8.91
N SER A 51 -3.24 1.69 7.99
CA SER A 51 -2.29 2.77 8.25
C SER A 51 -3.03 4.05 8.71
N THR A 52 -2.32 4.94 9.39
CA THR A 52 -2.88 6.21 9.88
C THR A 52 -3.44 7.05 8.73
N ALA A 53 -2.73 7.13 7.60
CA ALA A 53 -3.21 7.88 6.44
C ALA A 53 -4.47 7.25 5.83
N ARG A 54 -4.49 5.93 5.67
CA ARG A 54 -5.66 5.21 5.13
C ARG A 54 -6.88 5.32 6.03
N ALA A 55 -6.70 5.18 7.35
CA ALA A 55 -7.78 5.34 8.33
C ALA A 55 -8.40 6.74 8.31
N LYS A 56 -7.67 7.75 7.84
CA LYS A 56 -8.15 9.14 7.67
C LYS A 56 -8.63 9.46 6.25
N GLY A 57 -8.67 8.48 5.35
CA GLY A 57 -9.12 8.69 3.96
C GLY A 57 -8.12 9.51 3.13
N CYS A 58 -6.83 9.42 3.45
CA CYS A 58 -5.76 10.19 2.80
C CYS A 58 -5.07 9.43 1.65
N VAL A 59 -5.55 8.24 1.32
CA VAL A 59 -5.09 7.48 0.15
C VAL A 59 -6.16 7.56 -0.92
N LEU A 60 -5.83 8.23 -2.02
CA LEU A 60 -6.76 8.41 -3.13
C LEU A 60 -7.03 7.11 -3.88
N ASP A 61 -8.22 7.02 -4.49
CA ASP A 61 -8.62 5.91 -5.35
C ASP A 61 -7.90 5.96 -6.71
N TYR A 62 -8.39 5.20 -7.69
CA TYR A 62 -7.72 5.12 -8.99
C TYR A 62 -8.10 6.29 -9.90
N GLU A 63 -9.33 6.75 -9.82
CA GLU A 63 -9.93 7.68 -10.75
C GLU A 63 -9.66 9.15 -10.38
N THR A 64 -9.32 9.44 -9.12
CA THR A 64 -9.04 10.81 -8.65
C THR A 64 -7.74 11.35 -9.24
N ILE A 65 -7.82 12.46 -9.98
CA ILE A 65 -6.65 13.13 -10.58
C ILE A 65 -6.11 14.23 -9.66
N THR A 66 -6.97 15.04 -9.07
CA THR A 66 -6.56 16.20 -8.26
C THR A 66 -5.94 15.73 -6.95
N PRO A 67 -4.70 16.15 -6.61
CA PRO A 67 -4.11 15.85 -5.33
C PRO A 67 -4.97 16.38 -4.17
N LYS A 68 -4.94 15.64 -3.06
CA LYS A 68 -5.60 16.02 -1.81
C LYS A 68 -4.64 15.73 -0.67
N PRO A 69 -3.67 16.62 -0.40
CA PRO A 69 -2.72 16.39 0.67
C PRO A 69 -3.43 16.33 2.03
N CYS A 70 -3.00 15.40 2.87
CA CYS A 70 -3.38 15.37 4.28
C CYS A 70 -2.22 15.83 5.15
N VAL A 71 -2.52 16.61 6.18
CA VAL A 71 -1.53 17.11 7.15
C VAL A 71 -1.71 16.41 8.49
N PHE A 72 -0.62 15.90 9.04
CA PHE A 72 -0.56 15.25 10.34
C PHE A 72 0.50 15.92 11.21
N GLY A 73 0.15 16.23 12.46
CA GLY A 73 1.01 16.99 13.37
C GLY A 73 0.48 18.41 13.61
N ALA A 74 1.27 19.25 14.28
CA ALA A 74 0.88 20.61 14.60
C ALA A 74 0.84 21.48 13.33
N GLN A 75 -0.17 22.36 13.22
CA GLN A 75 -0.30 23.26 12.06
C GLN A 75 0.88 24.23 11.95
N ASN A 76 1.40 24.66 13.11
CA ASN A 76 2.52 25.58 13.28
C ASN A 76 3.87 24.89 13.45
N ALA A 77 3.99 23.59 13.17
CA ALA A 77 5.28 22.91 13.16
C ALA A 77 6.26 23.63 12.21
N GLU A 78 7.47 23.91 12.70
CA GLU A 78 8.51 24.65 11.97
C GLU A 78 8.99 23.88 10.74
N HIS A 79 8.99 22.55 10.81
CA HIS A 79 9.46 21.68 9.76
C HIS A 79 8.38 20.74 9.24
N SER A 80 8.52 20.32 7.98
CA SER A 80 7.60 19.37 7.37
C SER A 80 8.32 18.28 6.59
N ILE A 81 7.72 17.09 6.60
CA ILE A 81 8.13 15.94 5.78
C ILE A 81 7.01 15.68 4.77
N ALA A 82 7.35 15.57 3.50
CA ALA A 82 6.44 15.08 2.48
C ALA A 82 6.56 13.56 2.35
N LEU A 83 5.44 12.84 2.36
CA LEU A 83 5.38 11.41 2.07
C LEU A 83 4.65 11.21 0.74
N PHE A 84 5.33 10.67 -0.26
CA PHE A 84 4.85 10.62 -1.65
C PHE A 84 4.91 9.22 -2.25
N GLY A 85 3.81 8.76 -2.84
CA GLY A 85 3.76 7.53 -3.63
C GLY A 85 2.45 6.74 -3.50
N ASP A 86 2.56 5.40 -3.53
CA ASP A 86 1.42 4.49 -3.55
C ASP A 86 1.13 3.79 -2.21
N SER A 87 0.59 2.57 -2.25
CA SER A 87 0.32 1.76 -1.05
C SER A 87 1.60 1.46 -0.25
N HIS A 88 2.77 1.44 -0.87
CA HIS A 88 4.03 1.22 -0.16
C HIS A 88 4.46 2.48 0.59
N ALA A 89 4.25 3.68 0.02
CA ALA A 89 4.38 4.91 0.79
C ALA A 89 3.36 4.99 1.91
N ASP A 90 2.13 4.55 1.69
CA ASP A 90 1.10 4.49 2.73
C ASP A 90 1.52 3.64 3.95
N HIS A 91 2.25 2.55 3.75
CA HIS A 91 2.79 1.75 4.86
C HIS A 91 3.73 2.53 5.78
N TRP A 92 4.44 3.53 5.25
CA TRP A 92 5.31 4.40 6.04
C TRP A 92 4.57 5.51 6.78
N SER A 93 3.28 5.74 6.49
CA SER A 93 2.54 6.86 7.08
C SER A 93 2.46 6.79 8.60
N THR A 94 2.07 5.65 9.19
CA THR A 94 1.97 5.51 10.66
C THR A 94 3.30 5.79 11.36
N PRO A 95 4.40 5.06 11.08
CA PRO A 95 5.65 5.27 11.79
C PRO A 95 6.24 6.67 11.56
N LEU A 96 6.10 7.23 10.36
CA LEU A 96 6.60 8.56 10.06
C LEU A 96 5.82 9.65 10.81
N ILE A 97 4.49 9.53 10.88
CA ILE A 97 3.64 10.46 11.65
C ILE A 97 3.96 10.38 13.15
N GLU A 98 4.17 9.18 13.68
CA GLU A 98 4.54 9.00 15.09
C GLU A 98 5.93 9.55 15.41
N ALA A 99 6.89 9.38 14.51
CA ALA A 99 8.22 9.97 14.65
C ALA A 99 8.18 11.50 14.56
N ALA A 100 7.43 12.05 13.60
CA ALA A 100 7.32 13.50 13.39
C ALA A 100 6.72 14.21 14.61
N LYS A 101 5.67 13.62 15.24
CA LYS A 101 5.06 14.15 16.47
C LYS A 101 6.05 14.31 17.62
N LYS A 102 7.10 13.49 17.70
CA LYS A 102 8.10 13.54 18.77
C LYS A 102 9.18 14.60 18.54
N ASN A 103 9.28 15.15 17.33
CA ASN A 103 10.38 16.01 16.89
C ASN A 103 9.91 17.38 16.38
N ASP A 104 8.66 17.78 16.65
CA ASP A 104 8.03 19.02 16.16
C ASP A 104 8.00 19.17 14.62
N TYR A 105 7.83 18.03 13.93
CA TYR A 105 7.57 18.00 12.49
C TYR A 105 6.08 17.76 12.23
N LYS A 106 5.58 18.28 11.10
CA LYS A 106 4.35 17.79 10.47
C LYS A 106 4.66 16.90 9.27
N VAL A 107 3.81 15.91 9.02
CA VAL A 107 3.87 15.08 7.81
C VAL A 107 2.75 15.51 6.89
N VAL A 108 3.07 15.75 5.63
CA VAL A 108 2.09 16.02 4.57
C VAL A 108 2.14 14.87 3.56
N THR A 109 1.00 14.22 3.30
CA THR A 109 0.96 12.98 2.52
C THR A 109 0.31 13.18 1.15
N TRP A 110 0.97 12.74 0.10
CA TRP A 110 0.44 12.58 -1.26
C TRP A 110 0.43 11.10 -1.62
N LEU A 111 -0.70 10.44 -1.35
CA LEU A 111 -0.82 8.99 -1.49
C LEU A 111 -1.95 8.64 -2.46
N LYS A 112 -1.67 7.78 -3.45
CA LYS A 112 -2.67 7.32 -4.42
C LYS A 112 -2.52 5.85 -4.74
N SER A 113 -3.65 5.15 -4.78
CA SER A 113 -3.69 3.70 -4.95
C SER A 113 -2.98 3.25 -6.23
N ALA A 114 -1.98 2.37 -6.04
CA ALA A 114 -1.11 1.81 -7.08
C ALA A 114 -0.34 2.83 -7.93
N CYS A 115 -0.37 4.12 -7.59
CA CYS A 115 0.26 5.17 -8.39
C CYS A 115 1.70 5.42 -7.94
N ARG A 116 2.65 4.83 -8.68
CA ARG A 116 4.09 4.96 -8.43
C ARG A 116 4.56 6.40 -8.48
N ALA A 117 5.52 6.73 -7.64
CA ALA A 117 6.19 8.03 -7.65
C ALA A 117 7.06 8.18 -8.90
N SER A 118 7.59 7.09 -9.43
CA SER A 118 8.35 7.03 -10.68
C SER A 118 7.54 7.51 -11.88
N ARG A 119 8.16 8.34 -12.72
CA ARG A 119 7.61 8.86 -13.97
C ARG A 119 7.55 7.82 -15.09
N LEU A 120 6.59 6.91 -14.97
CA LEU A 120 6.30 5.84 -15.92
C LEU A 120 4.79 5.59 -15.95
N THR A 121 4.22 5.59 -17.16
CA THR A 121 2.85 5.11 -17.38
C THR A 121 2.84 3.58 -17.32
N PHE A 122 1.90 3.00 -16.57
CA PHE A 122 1.75 1.56 -16.47
C PHE A 122 0.30 1.14 -16.69
N TRP A 123 0.13 -0.11 -17.14
CA TRP A 123 -1.18 -0.72 -17.31
C TRP A 123 -1.83 -1.02 -15.96
N SER A 124 -3.03 -0.50 -15.73
CA SER A 124 -3.82 -0.80 -14.53
C SER A 124 -4.66 -2.06 -14.73
N SER A 125 -4.40 -3.08 -13.90
CA SER A 125 -5.23 -4.29 -13.87
C SER A 125 -6.65 -4.03 -13.36
N LYS A 126 -6.85 -2.95 -12.57
CA LYS A 126 -8.17 -2.52 -12.10
C LYS A 126 -8.96 -1.79 -13.19
N LEU A 127 -8.32 -0.82 -13.87
CA LEU A 127 -8.98 0.02 -14.88
C LEU A 127 -9.02 -0.61 -16.28
N LYS A 128 -8.20 -1.65 -16.52
CA LYS A 128 -8.05 -2.32 -17.84
C LYS A 128 -7.59 -1.39 -18.96
N ARG A 129 -6.71 -0.44 -18.61
CA ARG A 129 -6.08 0.52 -19.53
C ARG A 129 -4.84 1.13 -18.90
N ASP A 130 -4.11 1.91 -19.69
CA ASP A 130 -3.06 2.79 -19.18
C ASP A 130 -3.62 3.74 -18.12
N TYR A 131 -2.87 3.84 -17.01
CA TYR A 131 -3.30 4.54 -15.82
C TYR A 131 -2.91 6.04 -15.90
N THR A 132 -3.48 6.74 -16.86
CA THR A 132 -3.17 8.15 -17.15
C THR A 132 -3.58 9.12 -16.03
N GLU A 133 -4.54 8.75 -15.17
CA GLU A 133 -4.87 9.52 -13.97
C GLU A 133 -3.73 9.54 -12.97
N CYS A 134 -2.95 8.46 -12.89
CA CYS A 134 -1.74 8.43 -12.06
C CYS A 134 -0.70 9.42 -12.59
N ASP A 135 -0.47 9.45 -13.91
CA ASP A 135 0.48 10.38 -14.53
C ASP A 135 0.12 11.84 -14.22
N GLN A 136 -1.15 12.21 -14.39
CA GLN A 136 -1.62 13.57 -14.13
C GLN A 136 -1.57 13.93 -12.65
N TRP A 137 -1.98 13.02 -11.77
CA TRP A 137 -1.92 13.21 -10.32
C TRP A 137 -0.47 13.36 -9.84
N ARG A 138 0.44 12.56 -10.37
CA ARG A 138 1.87 12.57 -10.01
C ARG A 138 2.49 13.92 -10.33
N GLU A 139 2.28 14.46 -11.53
CA GLU A 139 2.85 15.76 -11.89
C GLU A 139 2.26 16.91 -11.07
N GLN A 140 0.98 16.86 -10.71
CA GLN A 140 0.37 17.85 -9.82
C GLN A 140 0.93 17.74 -8.39
N SER A 141 1.05 16.52 -7.86
CA SER A 141 1.59 16.27 -6.52
C SER A 141 3.04 16.73 -6.41
N ILE A 142 3.87 16.45 -7.41
CA ILE A 142 5.27 16.91 -7.43
C ILE A 142 5.35 18.44 -7.39
N LYS A 143 4.48 19.15 -8.13
CA LYS A 143 4.41 20.62 -8.08
C LYS A 143 4.00 21.13 -6.70
N GLU A 144 2.99 20.53 -6.09
CA GLU A 144 2.54 20.90 -4.74
C GLU A 144 3.62 20.65 -3.68
N ILE A 145 4.35 19.52 -3.77
CA ILE A 145 5.46 19.20 -2.87
C ILE A 145 6.59 20.22 -3.03
N ILE A 146 6.96 20.58 -4.26
CA ILE A 146 7.97 21.61 -4.52
C ILE A 146 7.54 22.96 -3.93
N ALA A 147 6.27 23.34 -4.11
CA ALA A 147 5.73 24.57 -3.56
C ALA A 147 5.68 24.58 -2.02
N LEU A 148 5.43 23.41 -1.39
CA LEU A 148 5.43 23.27 0.07
C LEU A 148 6.82 23.48 0.67
N ARG A 149 7.90 23.20 -0.08
CA ARG A 149 9.30 23.28 0.40
C ARG A 149 9.53 22.49 1.71
N PRO A 150 9.21 21.19 1.77
CA PRO A 150 9.45 20.39 2.96
C PRO A 150 10.95 20.24 3.24
N SER A 151 11.30 19.95 4.50
CA SER A 151 12.67 19.65 4.91
C SER A 151 13.16 18.32 4.34
N LEU A 152 12.23 17.38 4.10
CA LEU A 152 12.52 16.06 3.54
C LEU A 152 11.34 15.57 2.70
N VAL A 153 11.64 14.96 1.54
CA VAL A 153 10.67 14.19 0.75
C VAL A 153 11.00 12.71 0.90
N VAL A 154 10.10 11.94 1.50
CA VAL A 154 10.18 10.48 1.58
C VAL A 154 9.39 9.87 0.43
N ILE A 155 10.06 9.06 -0.39
CA ILE A 155 9.43 8.40 -1.54
C ILE A 155 9.39 6.89 -1.31
N SER A 156 8.24 6.28 -1.60
CA SER A 156 8.14 4.83 -1.65
C SER A 156 7.08 4.39 -2.64
N GLU A 157 7.30 3.24 -3.28
CA GLU A 157 6.43 2.75 -4.33
C GLU A 157 6.51 1.23 -4.47
N ILE A 158 5.48 0.64 -5.07
CA ILE A 158 5.44 -0.77 -5.38
C ILE A 158 6.53 -1.11 -6.39
N SER A 159 7.40 -2.04 -6.02
CA SER A 159 8.46 -2.53 -6.90
C SER A 159 7.90 -3.07 -8.20
N LEU A 160 8.58 -2.81 -9.32
CA LEU A 160 8.30 -3.46 -10.60
C LEU A 160 8.44 -4.98 -10.51
N THR A 161 9.34 -5.48 -9.67
CA THR A 161 9.66 -6.90 -9.59
C THR A 161 8.83 -7.66 -8.56
N SER A 162 7.86 -7.01 -7.91
CA SER A 162 6.95 -7.65 -6.94
C SER A 162 6.26 -8.90 -7.51
N SER A 163 5.96 -8.89 -8.81
CA SER A 163 5.39 -10.04 -9.53
C SER A 163 6.35 -11.23 -9.65
N HIS A 164 7.67 -11.02 -9.78
CA HIS A 164 8.64 -12.12 -9.83
C HIS A 164 8.70 -12.91 -8.52
N LYS A 165 8.54 -12.23 -7.37
CA LYS A 165 8.51 -12.92 -6.07
C LYS A 165 7.27 -13.82 -5.93
N LEU A 166 6.19 -13.49 -6.65
CA LEU A 166 4.95 -14.26 -6.65
C LEU A 166 4.92 -15.31 -7.77
N SER A 167 5.75 -15.16 -8.80
CA SER A 167 5.84 -16.09 -9.93
C SER A 167 7.25 -16.02 -10.54
N PRO A 168 8.18 -16.90 -10.10
CA PRO A 168 9.59 -16.85 -10.50
C PRO A 168 9.83 -16.94 -12.02
N ASP A 169 8.89 -17.54 -12.75
CA ASP A 169 8.96 -17.73 -14.19
C ASP A 169 8.56 -16.47 -14.99
N VAL A 170 7.89 -15.50 -14.34
CA VAL A 170 7.52 -14.23 -14.97
C VAL A 170 8.72 -13.31 -14.96
N LYS A 171 9.47 -13.24 -16.07
CA LYS A 171 10.55 -12.27 -16.25
C LYS A 171 9.99 -10.89 -16.62
N VAL A 172 10.34 -9.85 -15.88
CA VAL A 172 10.17 -8.45 -16.32
C VAL A 172 11.31 -8.15 -17.30
N PRO A 173 10.99 -7.66 -18.52
CA PRO A 173 12.01 -7.28 -19.49
C PRO A 173 12.97 -6.22 -18.95
N ASP A 174 14.25 -6.30 -19.32
CA ASP A 174 15.27 -5.30 -18.93
C ASP A 174 14.86 -3.88 -19.32
N SER A 175 14.16 -3.71 -20.44
CA SER A 175 13.63 -2.42 -20.89
C SER A 175 12.66 -1.80 -19.88
N GLN A 176 11.76 -2.60 -19.28
CA GLN A 176 10.85 -2.08 -18.26
C GLN A 176 11.59 -1.68 -16.98
N VAL A 177 12.64 -2.42 -16.61
CA VAL A 177 13.50 -2.06 -15.48
C VAL A 177 14.20 -0.72 -15.75
N GLN A 178 14.73 -0.53 -16.96
CA GLN A 178 15.36 0.72 -17.38
C GLN A 178 14.37 1.89 -17.39
N ASP A 179 13.16 1.69 -17.92
CA ASP A 179 12.12 2.71 -17.95
C ASP A 179 11.71 3.15 -16.54
N TRP A 180 11.58 2.20 -15.62
CA TRP A 180 11.32 2.51 -14.21
C TRP A 180 12.48 3.23 -13.53
N GLN A 181 13.72 2.78 -13.75
CA GLN A 181 14.90 3.49 -13.21
C GLN A 181 14.99 4.92 -13.73
N ALA A 182 14.69 5.14 -15.01
CA ALA A 182 14.65 6.47 -15.61
C ALA A 182 13.52 7.31 -15.01
N GLY A 183 12.32 6.76 -14.86
CA GLY A 183 11.18 7.42 -14.24
C GLY A 183 11.41 7.79 -12.76
N LEU A 184 12.04 6.90 -11.99
CA LEU A 184 12.43 7.17 -10.61
C LEU A 184 13.45 8.31 -10.57
N ARG A 185 14.52 8.19 -11.36
CA ARG A 185 15.57 9.22 -11.45
C ARG A 185 15.00 10.58 -11.80
N ALA A 186 14.12 10.66 -12.80
CA ALA A 186 13.47 11.92 -13.18
C ALA A 186 12.67 12.53 -12.02
N THR A 187 12.02 11.70 -11.19
CA THR A 187 11.29 12.15 -10.00
C THR A 187 12.24 12.72 -8.94
N LEU A 188 13.31 12.00 -8.63
CA LEU A 188 14.36 12.43 -7.70
C LEU A 188 15.04 13.73 -8.16
N GLU A 189 15.34 13.83 -9.46
CA GLU A 189 15.94 15.02 -10.08
C GLU A 189 15.02 16.24 -9.96
N ALA A 190 13.71 16.09 -10.14
CA ALA A 190 12.79 17.22 -10.00
C ALA A 190 12.78 17.81 -8.58
N PHE A 191 12.91 16.99 -7.55
CA PHE A 191 13.00 17.47 -6.17
C PHE A 191 14.38 18.03 -5.83
N THR A 192 15.45 17.34 -6.22
CA THR A 192 16.82 17.78 -5.91
C THR A 192 17.20 19.05 -6.67
N GLN A 193 16.77 19.22 -7.93
CA GLN A 193 16.93 20.48 -8.68
C GLN A 193 16.12 21.64 -8.07
N ALA A 194 14.99 21.34 -7.42
CA ALA A 194 14.25 22.32 -6.63
C ALA A 194 14.87 22.58 -5.24
N GLY A 195 16.04 22.00 -4.94
CA GLY A 195 16.76 22.17 -3.69
C GLY A 195 16.09 21.51 -2.49
N LEU A 196 15.41 20.38 -2.69
CA LEU A 196 14.81 19.56 -1.63
C LEU A 196 15.67 18.32 -1.36
N GLU A 197 15.72 17.90 -0.09
CA GLU A 197 16.30 16.63 0.32
C GLU A 197 15.31 15.49 0.07
N VAL A 198 15.80 14.35 -0.40
CA VAL A 198 14.97 13.17 -0.74
C VAL A 198 15.56 11.92 -0.09
N ALA A 199 14.69 11.10 0.51
CA ALA A 199 15.01 9.79 1.11
C ALA A 199 14.19 8.66 0.48
#